data_AF-A0A852ZX59-F1
#
_entry.id   AF-A0A852ZX59-F1
#
_cell.length_a   1.000
_cell.length_b   1.000
_cell.length_c   1.000
_cell.angle_alpha   90.00
_cell.angle_beta   90.00
_cell.angle_gamma   90.00
#
_symmetry.space_group_name_H-M   'P 1'
#
loop_
_entity.id
_entity.type
_entity.pdbx_description
1 polymer ?
#
loop_
_entity_poly.entity_id
_entity_poly.type
_entity_poly.pdbx_seq_one_letter_code
_entity_poly.pdbx_strand_id
1 'polypeptide(L)'
;MPLDAYRTADGGARQGPADLWCTYAAVRTLTWLGAAPADPEATAAFLRGRQNADGAFAWQKGLPSDVWATYYCTQALSDLGGEIPRRGELADWLARTQHPTGGFAMTPGQRPDVWATYYATRLWDEILRRPVPGPRALRRWLAGLQREDGALGWYPGAPDSDVRACYYGALAWRAAFADRAVPWRRTDLLGWLGERQRPDGGYVFDTASTASCLWATFRAVRALDALGARPARAADCARWISARQTATASFTRWEGYPDPDVWAAFSAVGAAQTLGHPLPDAAPVLAFLKECELPEGGFTYRRVEAAGDSLATSALLLVDAAAGGADTPRARERARWLHAAHLPYEGGVMYMPGRGAEIRCTLWAVGALAAAGRPALDGDRIAAWLRRLQNRDGGFGYWHGRASDMVATVSALEILAGLGRRPQEVLDATRLADFVEACRGAGGYGQVPGAAPTCAATAQALRARHLLGERDEARRLAADTLPGYASRLGGYTAGRRGVPDLVSTYQAVLTRQVLELPVDTADLGRLLDRLRPDGEGYAWSPLGRRSGGPLATALGTLLNGPDPLVPLNL
;
A
#
# COMPACT_ATOMS: atom_id res chain seq x y z
N MET A 1 0.57 25.30 -7.69
CA MET A 1 0.95 25.39 -6.25
C MET A 1 2.45 25.27 -6.18
N PRO A 2 3.13 26.22 -5.53
CA PRO A 2 4.57 26.14 -5.33
C PRO A 2 4.94 24.85 -4.61
N LEU A 3 6.10 24.25 -4.91
CA LEU A 3 6.57 23.02 -4.27
C LEU A 3 6.75 23.15 -2.74
N ASP A 4 6.85 24.38 -2.23
CA ASP A 4 6.87 24.68 -0.80
C ASP A 4 5.58 24.32 -0.08
N ALA A 5 4.44 24.29 -0.77
CA ALA A 5 3.16 23.94 -0.16
C ALA A 5 3.06 22.48 0.28
N TYR A 6 3.97 21.62 -0.18
CA TYR A 6 4.04 20.21 0.20
C TYR A 6 4.97 19.96 1.40
N ARG A 7 5.65 20.99 1.92
CA ARG A 7 6.56 20.84 3.06
C ARG A 7 5.78 20.51 4.33
N THR A 8 6.38 19.68 5.17
CA THR A 8 5.91 19.38 6.52
C THR A 8 6.92 19.83 7.57
N ALA A 9 6.43 20.16 8.77
CA ALA A 9 7.21 20.63 9.90
C ALA A 9 8.13 19.54 10.51
N ASP A 10 7.86 18.27 10.21
CA ASP A 10 8.73 17.13 10.55
C ASP A 10 9.97 17.03 9.64
N GLY A 11 10.09 17.92 8.65
CA GLY A 11 11.21 17.97 7.71
C GLY A 11 11.03 17.13 6.45
N GLY A 12 9.91 16.43 6.33
CA GLY A 12 9.52 15.69 5.13
C GLY A 12 8.76 16.55 4.13
N ALA A 13 8.04 15.85 3.24
CA ALA A 13 7.01 16.41 2.40
C ALA A 13 5.82 15.46 2.31
N ARG A 14 4.64 16.00 2.00
CA ARG A 14 3.40 15.24 1.89
C ARG A 14 2.81 15.28 0.48
N GLN A 15 2.04 14.26 0.14
CA GLN A 15 1.07 14.36 -0.94
C GLN A 15 0.04 15.47 -0.65
N GLY A 16 -0.44 16.12 -1.70
CA GLY A 16 -1.53 17.10 -1.60
C GLY A 16 -2.84 16.47 -1.12
N PRO A 17 -3.38 15.46 -1.84
CA PRO A 17 -4.67 14.86 -1.55
C PRO A 17 -4.70 14.00 -0.27
N ALA A 18 -5.90 13.80 0.29
CA ALA A 18 -6.12 12.87 1.39
C ALA A 18 -5.74 11.42 1.07
N ASP A 19 -5.36 10.70 2.12
CA ASP A 19 -4.98 9.29 2.07
C ASP A 19 -6.21 8.40 2.34
N LEU A 20 -6.43 7.38 1.52
CA LEU A 20 -7.61 6.51 1.63
C LEU A 20 -7.60 5.70 2.94
N TRP A 21 -6.43 5.23 3.36
CA TRP A 21 -6.29 4.42 4.57
C TRP A 21 -6.59 5.26 5.80
N CYS A 22 -6.03 6.46 5.88
CA CYS A 22 -6.26 7.41 6.96
C CYS A 22 -7.71 7.88 6.98
N THR A 23 -8.29 8.18 5.83
CA THR A 23 -9.70 8.57 5.72
C THR A 23 -10.62 7.48 6.26
N TYR A 24 -10.42 6.22 5.87
CA TYR A 24 -11.19 5.10 6.41
C TYR A 24 -11.06 4.99 7.93
N ALA A 25 -9.84 5.03 8.48
CA ALA A 25 -9.65 4.89 9.91
C ALA A 25 -10.24 6.07 10.70
N ALA A 26 -10.07 7.29 10.23
CA ALA A 26 -10.64 8.48 10.85
C ALA A 26 -12.18 8.42 10.85
N VAL A 27 -12.81 8.15 9.69
CA VAL A 27 -14.26 8.01 9.58
C VAL A 27 -14.79 6.91 10.50
N ARG A 28 -14.18 5.72 10.50
CA ARG A 28 -14.58 4.63 11.42
C ARG A 28 -14.48 5.05 12.88
N THR A 29 -13.40 5.73 13.24
CA THR A 29 -13.18 6.18 14.62
C THR A 29 -14.22 7.21 15.03
N LEU A 30 -14.53 8.18 14.17
CA LEU A 30 -15.57 9.19 14.40
C LEU A 30 -16.94 8.52 14.57
N THR A 31 -17.31 7.61 13.67
CA THR A 31 -18.59 6.87 13.76
C THR A 31 -18.70 6.08 15.06
N TRP A 32 -17.63 5.39 15.47
CA TRP A 32 -17.58 4.68 16.75
C TRP A 32 -17.75 5.59 17.97
N LEU A 33 -17.29 6.84 17.88
CA LEU A 33 -17.44 7.84 18.92
C LEU A 33 -18.73 8.67 18.80
N GLY A 34 -19.62 8.35 17.85
CA GLY A 34 -20.85 9.10 17.62
C GLY A 34 -20.62 10.51 17.03
N ALA A 35 -19.50 10.71 16.34
CA ALA A 35 -19.12 11.96 15.68
C ALA A 35 -19.05 11.80 14.15
N ALA A 36 -18.85 12.92 13.45
CA ALA A 36 -18.71 12.97 11.99
C ALA A 36 -17.50 13.86 11.60
N PRO A 37 -16.98 13.73 10.35
CA PRO A 37 -16.03 14.70 9.80
C PRO A 37 -16.60 16.13 9.81
N ALA A 38 -15.74 17.15 9.73
CA ALA A 38 -16.19 18.53 9.63
C ALA A 38 -16.99 18.78 8.33
N ASP A 39 -16.57 18.15 7.23
CA ASP A 39 -17.36 18.09 5.99
C ASP A 39 -17.57 16.63 5.52
N PRO A 40 -18.68 16.00 5.96
CA PRO A 40 -19.03 14.64 5.56
C PRO A 40 -19.21 14.47 4.06
N GLU A 41 -19.74 15.48 3.35
CA GLU A 41 -20.03 15.39 1.91
C GLU A 41 -18.75 15.54 1.09
N ALA A 42 -17.84 16.44 1.46
CA ALA A 42 -16.52 16.51 0.83
C ALA A 42 -15.76 15.20 1.00
N THR A 43 -15.80 14.60 2.20
CA THR A 43 -15.21 13.28 2.46
C THR A 43 -15.88 12.18 1.61
N ALA A 44 -17.21 12.19 1.50
CA ALA A 44 -17.94 11.24 0.64
C ALA A 44 -17.64 11.45 -0.86
N ALA A 45 -17.48 12.68 -1.32
CA ALA A 45 -17.10 13.00 -2.69
C ALA A 45 -15.67 12.52 -3.01
N PHE A 46 -14.73 12.68 -2.07
CA PHE A 46 -13.38 12.13 -2.16
C PHE A 46 -13.38 10.59 -2.30
N LEU A 47 -14.21 9.89 -1.53
CA LEU A 47 -14.35 8.44 -1.62
C LEU A 47 -15.01 8.00 -2.93
N ARG A 48 -16.12 8.64 -3.33
CA ARG A 48 -16.81 8.36 -4.62
C ARG A 48 -15.91 8.62 -5.83
N GLY A 49 -15.02 9.61 -5.75
CA GLY A 49 -14.06 9.93 -6.81
C GLY A 49 -13.06 8.80 -7.13
N ARG A 50 -13.01 7.75 -6.33
CA ARG A 50 -12.18 6.54 -6.54
C ARG A 50 -12.92 5.38 -7.20
N GLN A 51 -14.23 5.50 -7.42
CA GLN A 51 -14.99 4.43 -8.05
C GLN A 51 -14.67 4.37 -9.55
N ASN A 52 -14.41 3.15 -10.04
CA ASN A 52 -14.21 2.87 -11.45
C ASN A 52 -15.50 2.36 -12.11
N ALA A 53 -15.47 2.22 -13.43
CA ALA A 53 -16.62 1.76 -14.22
C ALA A 53 -17.09 0.34 -13.84
N ASP A 54 -16.21 -0.47 -13.27
CA ASP A 54 -16.48 -1.82 -12.75
C ASP A 54 -17.22 -1.80 -11.39
N GLY A 55 -17.60 -0.63 -10.88
CA GLY A 55 -18.30 -0.45 -9.60
C GLY A 55 -17.42 -0.59 -8.37
N ALA A 56 -16.20 -1.12 -8.51
CA ALA A 56 -15.21 -1.20 -7.47
C ALA A 56 -14.38 0.09 -7.37
N PHE A 57 -13.50 0.18 -6.37
CA PHE A 57 -12.74 1.41 -6.08
C PHE A 57 -11.24 1.15 -6.09
N ALA A 58 -10.51 2.20 -6.45
CA ALA A 58 -9.06 2.22 -6.47
C ALA A 58 -8.46 3.02 -5.32
N TRP A 59 -7.22 2.69 -4.94
CA TRP A 59 -6.46 3.43 -3.93
C TRP A 59 -6.37 4.94 -4.24
N GLN A 60 -6.06 5.26 -5.50
CA GLN A 60 -6.03 6.60 -6.07
C GLN A 60 -6.83 6.64 -7.36
N LYS A 61 -7.43 7.79 -7.65
CA LYS A 61 -8.19 8.02 -8.87
C LYS A 61 -7.31 7.74 -10.10
N GLY A 62 -7.82 6.93 -11.02
CA GLY A 62 -7.12 6.53 -12.25
C GLY A 62 -6.32 5.25 -12.14
N LEU A 63 -6.13 4.70 -10.93
CA LEU A 63 -5.58 3.35 -10.76
C LEU A 63 -6.67 2.26 -10.94
N PRO A 64 -6.28 1.01 -11.24
CA PRO A 64 -7.22 -0.11 -11.25
C PRO A 64 -7.87 -0.34 -9.88
N SER A 65 -9.09 -0.89 -9.90
CA SER A 65 -9.81 -1.27 -8.68
C SER A 65 -9.11 -2.40 -7.94
N ASP A 66 -9.17 -2.37 -6.61
CA ASP A 66 -8.68 -3.44 -5.74
C ASP A 66 -9.60 -3.67 -4.53
N VAL A 67 -9.57 -4.88 -3.97
CA VAL A 67 -10.53 -5.30 -2.93
C VAL A 67 -10.37 -4.47 -1.65
N TRP A 68 -9.14 -4.04 -1.34
CA TRP A 68 -8.85 -3.28 -0.14
C TRP A 68 -9.40 -1.86 -0.22
N ALA A 69 -9.09 -1.14 -1.30
CA ALA A 69 -9.63 0.19 -1.54
C ALA A 69 -11.16 0.17 -1.67
N THR A 70 -11.71 -0.86 -2.31
CA THR A 70 -13.15 -1.09 -2.43
C THR A 70 -13.82 -1.22 -1.07
N TYR A 71 -13.29 -2.06 -0.17
CA TYR A 71 -13.85 -2.18 1.18
C TYR A 71 -13.74 -0.87 1.96
N TYR A 72 -12.61 -0.18 1.90
CA TYR A 72 -12.45 1.10 2.62
C TYR A 72 -13.38 2.18 2.14
N CYS A 73 -13.50 2.39 0.83
CA CYS A 73 -14.43 3.36 0.27
C CYS A 73 -15.86 3.02 0.63
N THR A 74 -16.29 1.77 0.42
CA THR A 74 -17.69 1.39 0.65
C THR A 74 -18.08 1.37 2.12
N GLN A 75 -17.20 0.90 3.02
CA GLN A 75 -17.46 0.94 4.45
C GLN A 75 -17.52 2.39 4.95
N ALA A 76 -16.55 3.24 4.58
CA ALA A 76 -16.54 4.63 5.03
C ALA A 76 -17.73 5.42 4.45
N LEU A 77 -18.12 5.20 3.19
CA LEU A 77 -19.34 5.77 2.63
C LEU A 77 -20.58 5.33 3.40
N SER A 78 -20.68 4.04 3.75
CA SER A 78 -21.78 3.52 4.57
C SER A 78 -21.81 4.16 5.97
N ASP A 79 -20.66 4.40 6.57
CA ASP A 79 -20.55 5.02 7.90
C ASP A 79 -20.90 6.51 7.90
N LEU A 80 -20.73 7.18 6.75
CA LEU A 80 -21.21 8.54 6.50
C LEU A 80 -22.71 8.58 6.14
N GLY A 81 -23.39 7.43 6.11
CA GLY A 81 -24.80 7.34 5.71
C GLY A 81 -25.05 7.47 4.21
N GLY A 82 -24.01 7.38 3.38
CA GLY A 82 -24.10 7.49 1.93
C GLY A 82 -24.47 6.18 1.22
N GLU A 83 -25.06 6.31 0.03
CA GLU A 83 -25.32 5.15 -0.83
C GLU A 83 -24.06 4.66 -1.54
N ILE A 84 -24.01 3.34 -1.79
CA ILE A 84 -22.98 2.73 -2.63
C ILE A 84 -23.52 2.62 -4.06
N PRO A 85 -23.05 3.43 -5.03
CA PRO A 85 -23.46 3.31 -6.43
C PRO A 85 -22.91 2.03 -7.09
N ARG A 86 -23.50 1.61 -8.22
CA ARG A 86 -23.02 0.50 -9.08
C ARG A 86 -22.81 -0.84 -8.35
N ARG A 87 -23.74 -1.19 -7.46
CA ARG A 87 -23.64 -2.42 -6.63
C ARG A 87 -23.68 -3.70 -7.47
N GLY A 88 -24.33 -3.68 -8.63
CA GLY A 88 -24.37 -4.81 -9.56
C GLY A 88 -22.98 -5.08 -10.14
N GLU A 89 -22.38 -4.05 -10.74
CA GLU A 89 -21.03 -4.11 -11.31
C GLU A 89 -19.98 -4.46 -10.25
N LEU A 90 -20.10 -3.88 -9.05
CA LEU A 90 -19.25 -4.22 -7.90
C LEU A 90 -19.34 -5.71 -7.56
N ALA A 91 -20.54 -6.30 -7.53
CA ALA A 91 -20.72 -7.72 -7.25
C ALA A 91 -20.10 -8.60 -8.35
N ASP A 92 -20.27 -8.23 -9.62
CA ASP A 92 -19.68 -8.94 -10.75
C ASP A 92 -18.15 -8.87 -10.73
N TRP A 93 -17.58 -7.70 -10.40
CA TRP A 93 -16.15 -7.52 -10.24
C TRP A 93 -15.60 -8.34 -9.08
N LEU A 94 -16.26 -8.28 -7.92
CA LEU A 94 -15.84 -8.99 -6.72
C LEU A 94 -15.93 -10.52 -6.89
N ALA A 95 -16.88 -11.03 -7.68
CA ALA A 95 -16.95 -12.45 -8.01
C ALA A 95 -15.70 -12.93 -8.78
N ARG A 96 -15.12 -12.08 -9.63
CA ARG A 96 -13.89 -12.40 -10.39
C ARG A 96 -12.62 -12.40 -9.56
N THR A 97 -12.66 -11.87 -8.34
CA THR A 97 -11.50 -11.93 -7.43
C THR A 97 -11.45 -13.23 -6.63
N GLN A 98 -12.52 -14.05 -6.67
CA GLN A 98 -12.50 -15.37 -6.03
C GLN A 98 -11.65 -16.35 -6.84
N HIS A 99 -10.64 -16.93 -6.20
CA HIS A 99 -9.80 -17.96 -6.80
C HIS A 99 -10.51 -19.32 -6.77
N PRO A 100 -10.27 -20.25 -7.74
CA PRO A 100 -10.87 -21.59 -7.75
C PRO A 100 -10.65 -22.42 -6.47
N THR A 101 -9.60 -22.14 -5.71
CA THR A 101 -9.34 -22.81 -4.42
C THR A 101 -10.24 -22.31 -3.28
N GLY A 102 -10.93 -21.18 -3.45
CA GLY A 102 -11.99 -20.70 -2.56
C GLY A 102 -11.74 -19.32 -1.94
N GLY A 103 -10.48 -18.98 -1.65
CA GLY A 103 -10.10 -17.66 -1.13
C GLY A 103 -10.23 -16.55 -2.19
N PHE A 104 -10.16 -15.29 -1.77
CA PHE A 104 -10.19 -14.14 -2.67
C PHE A 104 -8.81 -13.52 -2.79
N ALA A 105 -8.57 -12.89 -3.93
CA ALA A 105 -7.37 -12.14 -4.26
C ALA A 105 -7.65 -10.63 -4.27
N MET A 106 -6.60 -9.80 -4.18
CA MET A 106 -6.76 -8.34 -4.14
C MET A 106 -7.27 -7.78 -5.48
N THR A 107 -6.81 -8.37 -6.58
CA THR A 107 -7.30 -8.14 -7.94
C THR A 107 -7.49 -9.48 -8.65
N PRO A 108 -8.32 -9.57 -9.70
CA PRO A 108 -8.42 -10.78 -10.50
C PRO A 108 -7.07 -11.21 -11.08
N GLY A 109 -6.77 -12.51 -11.03
CA GLY A 109 -5.51 -13.07 -11.55
C GLY A 109 -4.40 -13.26 -10.50
N GLN A 110 -4.52 -12.63 -9.34
CA GLN A 110 -3.59 -12.86 -8.23
C GLN A 110 -3.91 -14.14 -7.45
N ARG A 111 -2.92 -14.66 -6.73
CA ARG A 111 -3.14 -15.71 -5.74
C ARG A 111 -3.98 -15.16 -4.57
N PRO A 112 -4.86 -15.99 -3.98
CA PRO A 112 -5.66 -15.57 -2.85
C PRO A 112 -4.82 -15.48 -1.57
N ASP A 113 -5.13 -14.49 -0.74
CA ASP A 113 -4.55 -14.29 0.58
C ASP A 113 -5.65 -13.96 1.61
N VAL A 114 -5.33 -14.09 2.89
CA VAL A 114 -6.32 -13.94 3.97
C VAL A 114 -6.79 -12.49 4.11
N TRP A 115 -5.96 -11.54 3.71
CA TRP A 115 -6.27 -10.12 3.77
C TRP A 115 -7.34 -9.77 2.73
N ALA A 116 -7.17 -10.22 1.48
CA ALA A 116 -8.13 -10.02 0.40
C ALA A 116 -9.42 -10.77 0.72
N THR A 117 -9.29 -12.00 1.20
CA THR A 117 -10.43 -12.83 1.63
C THR A 117 -11.25 -12.13 2.70
N TYR A 118 -10.62 -11.55 3.72
CA TYR A 118 -11.29 -10.79 4.78
C TYR A 118 -12.12 -9.61 4.27
N TYR A 119 -11.57 -8.79 3.37
CA TYR A 119 -12.31 -7.67 2.82
C TYR A 119 -13.40 -8.11 1.84
N ALA A 120 -13.11 -9.09 1.00
CA ALA A 120 -14.07 -9.59 0.02
C ALA A 120 -15.29 -10.24 0.71
N THR A 121 -15.08 -11.05 1.75
CA THR A 121 -16.20 -11.66 2.49
C THR A 121 -17.08 -10.59 3.15
N ARG A 122 -16.48 -9.53 3.69
CA ARG A 122 -17.21 -8.42 4.31
C ARG A 122 -17.88 -7.52 3.27
N LEU A 123 -17.30 -7.34 2.09
CA LEU A 123 -17.98 -6.69 0.97
C LEU A 123 -19.23 -7.46 0.56
N TRP A 124 -19.16 -8.78 0.45
CA TRP A 124 -20.33 -9.62 0.15
C TRP A 124 -21.41 -9.51 1.24
N ASP A 125 -21.02 -9.71 2.49
CA ASP A 125 -21.94 -9.77 3.62
C ASP A 125 -22.46 -8.39 4.04
N GLU A 126 -21.57 -7.49 4.44
CA GLU A 126 -21.93 -6.22 5.09
C GLU A 126 -22.37 -5.15 4.08
N ILE A 127 -21.70 -5.08 2.92
CA ILE A 127 -21.92 -4.02 1.93
C ILE A 127 -22.92 -4.45 0.85
N LEU A 128 -22.77 -5.63 0.25
CA LEU A 128 -23.68 -6.12 -0.78
C LEU A 128 -24.92 -6.79 -0.19
N ARG A 129 -24.89 -7.19 1.09
CA ARG A 129 -25.97 -7.93 1.76
C ARG A 129 -26.37 -9.20 0.99
N ARG A 130 -25.36 -9.94 0.53
CA ARG A 130 -25.49 -11.16 -0.26
C ARG A 130 -24.61 -12.26 0.35
N PRO A 131 -25.03 -13.54 0.29
CA PRO A 131 -24.19 -14.64 0.73
C PRO A 131 -22.86 -14.67 -0.02
N VAL A 132 -21.78 -15.02 0.70
CA VAL A 132 -20.45 -15.17 0.09
C VAL A 132 -20.46 -16.34 -0.91
N PRO A 133 -20.02 -16.15 -2.16
CA PRO A 133 -20.02 -17.21 -3.17
C PRO A 133 -19.03 -18.34 -2.85
N GLY A 134 -19.31 -19.53 -3.39
CA GLY A 134 -18.45 -20.70 -3.24
C GLY A 134 -18.20 -21.16 -1.79
N PRO A 135 -19.21 -21.23 -0.90
CA PRO A 135 -19.00 -21.41 0.55
C PRO A 135 -18.22 -22.68 0.92
N ARG A 136 -18.38 -23.76 0.15
CA ARG A 136 -17.63 -25.02 0.38
C ARG A 136 -16.14 -24.87 0.09
N ALA A 137 -15.79 -24.20 -1.01
CA ALA A 137 -14.40 -23.97 -1.38
C ALA A 137 -13.75 -22.98 -0.39
N LEU A 138 -14.43 -21.88 -0.08
CA LEU A 138 -13.96 -20.90 0.90
C LEU A 138 -13.72 -21.54 2.28
N ARG A 139 -14.64 -22.40 2.76
CA ARG A 139 -14.45 -23.08 4.04
C ARG A 139 -13.20 -23.98 4.05
N ARG A 140 -12.94 -24.73 2.98
CA ARG A 140 -11.72 -25.53 2.85
C ARG A 140 -10.47 -24.66 2.81
N TRP A 141 -10.53 -23.54 2.08
CA TRP A 141 -9.43 -22.60 1.99
C TRP A 141 -9.10 -21.98 3.36
N LEU A 142 -10.11 -21.52 4.11
CA LEU A 142 -9.94 -21.01 5.47
C LEU A 142 -9.38 -22.07 6.41
N ALA A 143 -9.86 -23.31 6.33
CA ALA A 143 -9.32 -24.43 7.13
C ALA A 143 -7.81 -24.62 6.91
N GLY A 144 -7.37 -24.48 5.65
CA GLY A 144 -5.96 -24.59 5.28
C GLY A 144 -5.05 -23.48 5.80
N LEU A 145 -5.59 -22.40 6.38
CA LEU A 145 -4.80 -21.33 6.99
C LEU A 145 -4.13 -21.75 8.30
N GLN A 146 -4.72 -22.72 9.03
CA GLN A 146 -4.19 -23.09 10.35
C GLN A 146 -2.91 -23.92 10.20
N ARG A 147 -1.84 -23.41 10.80
CA ARG A 147 -0.52 -24.05 10.85
C ARG A 147 -0.46 -25.08 11.99
N GLU A 148 0.65 -25.82 12.03
CA GLU A 148 0.89 -26.83 13.07
C GLU A 148 0.95 -26.22 14.48
N ASP A 149 1.45 -24.99 14.60
CA ASP A 149 1.50 -24.24 15.86
C ASP A 149 0.14 -23.75 16.37
N GLY A 150 -0.95 -24.06 15.67
CA GLY A 150 -2.32 -23.71 16.05
C GLY A 150 -2.79 -22.35 15.56
N ALA A 151 -1.91 -21.46 15.12
CA ALA A 151 -2.26 -20.15 14.59
C ALA A 151 -2.53 -20.15 13.09
N LEU A 152 -2.97 -18.99 12.57
CA LEU A 152 -3.26 -18.82 11.15
C LEU A 152 -2.11 -18.11 10.42
N GLY A 153 -1.82 -18.59 9.21
CA GLY A 153 -0.91 -17.94 8.27
C GLY A 153 -1.65 -17.08 7.24
N TRP A 154 -0.88 -16.30 6.46
CA TRP A 154 -1.41 -15.37 5.44
C TRP A 154 -2.13 -16.06 4.27
N TYR A 155 -1.80 -17.32 4.01
CA TYR A 155 -2.37 -18.17 2.97
C TYR A 155 -2.13 -19.64 3.36
N PRO A 156 -2.85 -20.61 2.75
CA PRO A 156 -2.63 -22.01 3.04
C PRO A 156 -1.19 -22.46 2.79
N GLY A 157 -0.55 -23.02 3.81
CA GLY A 157 0.87 -23.40 3.78
C GLY A 157 1.85 -22.23 3.91
N ALA A 158 1.44 -21.09 4.46
CA ALA A 158 2.37 -20.02 4.82
C ALA A 158 3.44 -20.51 5.82
N PRO A 159 4.69 -20.04 5.70
CA PRO A 159 5.78 -20.46 6.58
C PRO A 159 5.62 -19.96 8.01
N ASP A 160 4.87 -18.87 8.21
CA ASP A 160 4.79 -18.12 9.46
C ASP A 160 3.34 -17.91 9.91
N SER A 161 3.15 -17.80 11.22
CA SER A 161 1.88 -17.43 11.86
C SER A 161 1.92 -15.96 12.30
N ASP A 162 0.79 -15.26 12.21
CA ASP A 162 0.71 -13.82 12.52
C ASP A 162 -0.66 -13.47 13.14
N VAL A 163 -0.66 -12.67 14.22
CA VAL A 163 -1.90 -12.16 14.84
C VAL A 163 -2.81 -11.45 13.83
N ARG A 164 -2.26 -10.77 12.84
CA ARG A 164 -3.01 -10.13 11.73
C ARG A 164 -3.71 -11.18 10.87
N ALA A 165 -3.02 -12.26 10.51
CA ALA A 165 -3.63 -13.35 9.76
C ALA A 165 -4.73 -14.05 10.57
N CYS A 166 -4.53 -14.26 11.88
CA CYS A 166 -5.57 -14.74 12.80
C CYS A 166 -6.81 -13.83 12.80
N TYR A 167 -6.60 -12.51 12.88
CA TYR A 167 -7.67 -11.52 12.80
C TYR A 167 -8.41 -11.57 11.45
N TYR A 168 -7.69 -11.50 10.34
CA TYR A 168 -8.30 -11.52 9.01
C TYR A 168 -9.07 -12.81 8.78
N GLY A 169 -8.49 -13.96 9.14
CA GLY A 169 -9.14 -15.27 9.01
C GLY A 169 -10.41 -15.38 9.85
N ALA A 170 -10.34 -15.05 11.15
CA ALA A 170 -11.48 -15.13 12.06
C ALA A 170 -12.63 -14.21 11.62
N LEU A 171 -12.34 -12.99 11.18
CA LEU A 171 -13.35 -12.05 10.70
C LEU A 171 -13.92 -12.46 9.34
N ALA A 172 -13.10 -13.03 8.45
CA ALA A 172 -13.56 -13.58 7.17
C ALA A 172 -14.53 -14.74 7.38
N TRP A 173 -14.18 -15.65 8.31
CA TRP A 173 -15.05 -16.75 8.71
C TRP A 173 -16.35 -16.23 9.31
N ARG A 174 -16.31 -15.24 10.21
CA ARG A 174 -17.52 -14.68 10.83
C ARG A 174 -18.46 -14.08 9.80
N ALA A 175 -17.93 -13.26 8.87
CA ALA A 175 -18.74 -12.67 7.79
C ALA A 175 -19.35 -13.72 6.85
N ALA A 176 -18.65 -14.83 6.59
CA ALA A 176 -19.12 -15.85 5.67
C ALA A 176 -20.00 -16.94 6.33
N PHE A 177 -19.83 -17.20 7.63
CA PHE A 177 -20.27 -18.44 8.28
C PHE A 177 -20.67 -18.31 9.75
N ALA A 178 -21.03 -17.12 10.26
CA ALA A 178 -21.28 -16.87 11.70
C ALA A 178 -22.03 -17.99 12.46
N ASP A 179 -23.04 -18.62 11.84
CA ASP A 179 -23.88 -19.68 12.45
C ASP A 179 -23.31 -21.10 12.33
N ARG A 180 -22.07 -21.26 11.90
CA ARG A 180 -21.44 -22.57 11.65
C ARG A 180 -20.26 -22.78 12.59
N ALA A 181 -19.79 -24.02 12.72
CA ALA A 181 -18.56 -24.29 13.45
C ALA A 181 -17.34 -23.63 12.78
N VAL A 182 -16.41 -23.12 13.60
CA VAL A 182 -15.10 -22.64 13.14
C VAL A 182 -14.35 -23.77 12.41
N PRO A 183 -13.62 -23.48 11.31
CA PRO A 183 -12.94 -24.49 10.50
C PRO A 183 -11.56 -24.89 11.06
N TRP A 184 -11.24 -24.47 12.28
CA TRP A 184 -9.92 -24.63 12.90
C TRP A 184 -10.01 -25.39 14.22
N ARG A 185 -8.87 -25.92 14.68
CA ARG A 185 -8.67 -26.36 16.07
C ARG A 185 -8.72 -25.12 16.96
N ARG A 186 -9.93 -24.79 17.42
CA ARG A 186 -10.23 -23.54 18.15
C ARG A 186 -9.38 -23.38 19.40
N THR A 187 -9.20 -24.46 20.17
CA THR A 187 -8.42 -24.43 21.41
C THR A 187 -6.98 -24.01 21.16
N ASP A 188 -6.32 -24.60 20.15
CA ASP A 188 -4.94 -24.27 19.80
C ASP A 188 -4.82 -22.82 19.33
N LEU A 189 -5.76 -22.35 18.49
CA LEU A 189 -5.77 -20.97 18.00
C LEU A 189 -5.94 -19.95 19.14
N LEU A 190 -6.85 -20.23 20.08
CA LEU A 190 -7.05 -19.38 21.26
C LEU A 190 -5.84 -19.42 22.19
N GLY A 191 -5.24 -20.59 22.38
CA GLY A 191 -4.01 -20.75 23.16
C GLY A 191 -2.87 -19.92 22.59
N TRP A 192 -2.61 -20.05 21.28
CA TRP A 192 -1.56 -19.29 20.60
C TRP A 192 -1.80 -17.77 20.68
N LEU A 193 -3.05 -17.30 20.47
CA LEU A 193 -3.39 -15.88 20.64
C LEU A 193 -3.16 -15.42 22.09
N GLY A 194 -3.53 -16.23 23.08
CA GLY A 194 -3.31 -15.95 24.49
C GLY A 194 -1.84 -15.79 24.84
N GLU A 195 -0.96 -16.61 24.27
CA GLU A 195 0.50 -16.51 24.45
C GLU A 195 1.11 -15.25 23.80
N ARG A 196 0.37 -14.54 22.94
CA ARG A 196 0.80 -13.24 22.40
C ARG A 196 0.42 -12.08 23.33
N GLN A 197 -0.41 -12.30 24.35
CA GLN A 197 -0.66 -11.30 25.38
C GLN A 197 0.55 -11.19 26.32
N ARG A 198 1.12 -9.99 26.42
CA ARG A 198 2.28 -9.71 27.27
C ARG A 198 1.86 -9.37 28.70
N PRO A 199 2.78 -9.42 29.68
CA PRO A 199 2.49 -9.08 31.07
C PRO A 199 1.96 -7.65 31.27
N ASP A 200 2.31 -6.73 30.37
CA ASP A 200 1.81 -5.35 30.37
C ASP A 200 0.33 -5.23 29.93
N GLY A 201 -0.25 -6.31 29.42
CA GLY A 201 -1.64 -6.40 28.96
C GLY A 201 -1.81 -6.26 27.45
N GLY A 202 -0.83 -5.69 26.75
CA GLY A 202 -0.84 -5.53 25.29
C GLY A 202 -0.47 -6.82 24.55
N TYR A 203 -0.51 -6.77 23.22
CA TYR A 203 -0.15 -7.91 22.35
C TYR A 203 1.00 -7.59 21.40
N VAL A 204 1.71 -8.65 21.00
CA VAL A 204 2.73 -8.67 19.94
C VAL A 204 2.21 -9.42 18.70
N PHE A 205 2.81 -9.24 17.52
CA PHE A 205 2.32 -9.86 16.28
C PHE A 205 2.62 -11.36 16.17
N ASP A 206 3.81 -11.75 16.62
CA ASP A 206 4.40 -13.07 16.42
C ASP A 206 5.35 -13.40 17.57
N THR A 207 6.05 -14.53 17.46
CA THR A 207 7.01 -14.99 18.47
C THR A 207 8.34 -14.22 18.47
N ALA A 208 8.65 -13.49 17.40
CA ALA A 208 9.89 -12.71 17.29
C ALA A 208 9.73 -11.29 17.86
N SER A 209 8.50 -10.80 17.90
CA SER A 209 8.13 -9.48 18.41
C SER A 209 8.22 -9.40 19.93
N THR A 210 8.94 -8.42 20.46
CA THR A 210 9.19 -8.27 21.91
C THR A 210 8.35 -7.19 22.58
N ALA A 211 7.87 -6.20 21.83
CA ALA A 211 7.17 -5.03 22.35
C ALA A 211 5.68 -5.00 21.94
N SER A 212 4.81 -4.80 22.92
CA SER A 212 3.38 -4.63 22.72
C SER A 212 3.07 -3.39 21.88
N CYS A 213 2.12 -3.49 20.94
CA CYS A 213 1.65 -2.33 20.18
C CYS A 213 0.12 -2.35 19.98
N LEU A 214 -0.49 -1.18 19.78
CA LEU A 214 -1.92 -1.05 19.53
C LEU A 214 -2.36 -1.79 18.28
N TRP A 215 -1.47 -1.90 17.28
CA TRP A 215 -1.77 -2.62 16.06
C TRP A 215 -2.04 -4.10 16.39
N ALA A 216 -1.10 -4.82 17.00
CA ALA A 216 -1.30 -6.22 17.39
C ALA A 216 -2.44 -6.38 18.40
N THR A 217 -2.52 -5.49 19.39
CA THR A 217 -3.57 -5.51 20.43
C THR A 217 -4.97 -5.45 19.85
N PHE A 218 -5.25 -4.52 18.94
CA PHE A 218 -6.55 -4.44 18.28
C PHE A 218 -6.89 -5.72 17.51
N ARG A 219 -5.93 -6.28 16.75
CA ARG A 219 -6.19 -7.48 15.95
C ARG A 219 -6.44 -8.70 16.83
N ALA A 220 -5.65 -8.89 17.88
CA ALA A 220 -5.85 -9.99 18.81
C ALA A 220 -7.21 -9.91 19.52
N VAL A 221 -7.55 -8.73 20.07
CA VAL A 221 -8.84 -8.50 20.75
C VAL A 221 -10.01 -8.80 19.82
N ARG A 222 -9.98 -8.30 18.58
CA ARG A 222 -11.03 -8.54 17.59
C ARG A 222 -11.09 -9.98 17.09
N ALA A 223 -9.95 -10.66 16.98
CA ALA A 223 -9.89 -12.07 16.61
C ALA A 223 -10.53 -12.95 17.71
N LEU A 224 -10.18 -12.68 18.97
CA LEU A 224 -10.76 -13.38 20.13
C LEU A 224 -12.27 -13.18 20.17
N ASP A 225 -12.75 -11.93 20.03
CA ASP A 225 -14.18 -11.62 19.95
C ASP A 225 -14.88 -12.37 18.80
N ALA A 226 -14.29 -12.38 17.60
CA ALA A 226 -14.82 -13.14 16.48
C ALA A 226 -14.90 -14.64 16.75
N LEU A 227 -13.98 -15.19 17.52
CA LEU A 227 -13.98 -16.60 17.92
C LEU A 227 -14.83 -16.90 19.16
N GLY A 228 -15.59 -15.90 19.67
CA GLY A 228 -16.41 -16.03 20.87
C GLY A 228 -15.59 -16.19 22.16
N ALA A 229 -14.45 -15.49 22.25
CA ALA A 229 -13.53 -15.48 23.38
C ALA A 229 -13.18 -14.04 23.79
N ARG A 230 -12.45 -13.88 24.90
CA ARG A 230 -11.94 -12.60 25.39
C ARG A 230 -10.46 -12.73 25.77
N PRO A 231 -9.69 -11.63 25.82
CA PRO A 231 -8.34 -11.64 26.37
C PRO A 231 -8.33 -12.22 27.79
N ALA A 232 -7.31 -13.03 28.09
CA ALA A 232 -7.15 -13.61 29.43
C ALA A 232 -7.00 -12.52 30.51
N ARG A 233 -6.28 -11.44 30.17
CA ARG A 233 -6.10 -10.25 31.03
C ARG A 233 -6.87 -9.05 30.46
N ALA A 234 -8.19 -9.15 30.31
CA ALA A 234 -9.00 -8.12 29.67
C ALA A 234 -8.91 -6.73 30.35
N ALA A 235 -8.95 -6.68 31.68
CA ALA A 235 -8.82 -5.44 32.43
C ALA A 235 -7.43 -4.79 32.25
N ASP A 236 -6.38 -5.60 32.24
CA ASP A 236 -5.01 -5.11 32.03
C ASP A 236 -4.82 -4.62 30.59
N CYS A 237 -5.40 -5.33 29.61
CA CYS A 237 -5.44 -4.90 28.22
C CYS A 237 -6.13 -3.55 28.06
N ALA A 238 -7.27 -3.34 28.73
CA ALA A 238 -7.96 -2.05 28.73
C ALA A 238 -7.10 -0.94 29.35
N ARG A 239 -6.46 -1.19 30.51
CA ARG A 239 -5.54 -0.22 31.13
C ARG A 239 -4.35 0.09 30.22
N TRP A 240 -3.78 -0.92 29.58
CA TRP A 240 -2.67 -0.75 28.63
C TRP A 240 -3.07 0.13 27.45
N ILE A 241 -4.25 -0.10 26.85
CA ILE A 241 -4.78 0.74 25.78
C ILE A 241 -4.96 2.18 26.26
N SER A 242 -5.61 2.41 27.40
CA SER A 242 -5.83 3.76 27.94
C SER A 242 -4.52 4.49 28.24
N ALA A 243 -3.48 3.77 28.70
CA ALA A 243 -2.14 4.33 28.92
C ALA A 243 -1.39 4.73 27.64
N ARG A 244 -1.97 4.51 26.44
CA ARG A 244 -1.45 5.01 25.17
C ARG A 244 -2.07 6.34 24.75
N GLN A 245 -3.09 6.83 25.45
CA GLN A 245 -3.62 8.17 25.27
C GLN A 245 -2.72 9.15 26.03
N THR A 246 -2.24 10.20 25.36
CA THR A 246 -1.47 11.24 26.06
C THR A 246 -2.42 12.28 26.66
N ALA A 247 -1.94 13.06 27.64
CA ALA A 247 -2.79 14.02 28.35
C ALA A 247 -3.36 15.15 27.46
N THR A 248 -2.71 15.44 26.32
CA THR A 248 -3.07 16.55 25.43
C THR A 248 -3.32 16.13 23.99
N ALA A 249 -3.23 14.83 23.66
CA ALA A 249 -3.42 14.36 22.30
C ALA A 249 -4.04 12.96 22.25
N SER A 250 -4.27 12.47 21.04
CA SER A 250 -4.81 11.13 20.77
C SER A 250 -3.79 10.02 21.12
N PHE A 251 -4.04 8.81 20.63
CA PHE A 251 -3.26 7.63 20.96
C PHE A 251 -1.93 7.57 20.21
N THR A 252 -0.89 7.08 20.89
CA THR A 252 0.37 6.63 20.29
C THR A 252 0.41 5.10 20.21
N ARG A 253 1.25 4.55 19.33
CA ARG A 253 1.18 3.12 18.95
C ARG A 253 1.73 2.16 20.00
N TRP A 254 2.79 2.56 20.67
CA TRP A 254 3.53 1.82 21.69
C TRP A 254 4.24 2.81 22.60
N GLU A 255 4.82 2.30 23.69
CA GLU A 255 5.51 3.13 24.67
C GLU A 255 6.76 3.80 24.08
N GLY A 256 6.86 5.13 24.20
CA GLY A 256 7.95 5.91 23.60
C GLY A 256 7.79 6.23 22.12
N TYR A 257 6.66 5.85 21.48
CA TYR A 257 6.35 6.37 20.15
C TYR A 257 6.02 7.88 20.22
N PRO A 258 6.67 8.73 19.41
CA PRO A 258 6.74 10.17 19.69
C PRO A 258 5.41 10.89 19.47
N ASP A 259 4.63 10.48 18.47
CA ASP A 259 3.49 11.26 18.00
C ASP A 259 2.21 10.43 17.89
N PRO A 260 1.04 11.01 18.18
CA PRO A 260 -0.23 10.36 17.93
C PRO A 260 -0.49 10.24 16.42
N ASP A 261 -1.25 9.22 16.03
CA ASP A 261 -1.68 9.06 14.64
C ASP A 261 -3.05 8.36 14.51
N VAL A 262 -3.72 8.60 13.37
CA VAL A 262 -5.05 8.06 13.05
C VAL A 262 -5.11 6.53 13.20
N TRP A 263 -4.03 5.85 12.79
CA TRP A 263 -3.56 4.55 13.27
C TRP A 263 -4.06 4.00 14.61
N ALA A 264 -3.49 4.67 15.60
CA ALA A 264 -3.51 4.34 16.99
C ALA A 264 -4.89 4.70 17.55
N ALA A 265 -5.46 5.83 17.13
CA ALA A 265 -6.83 6.20 17.47
C ALA A 265 -7.84 5.12 17.06
N PHE A 266 -7.81 4.69 15.80
CA PHE A 266 -8.65 3.62 15.29
C PHE A 266 -8.46 2.31 16.07
N SER A 267 -7.20 1.92 16.28
CA SER A 267 -6.90 0.66 16.95
C SER A 267 -7.30 0.67 18.43
N ALA A 268 -7.08 1.77 19.14
CA ALA A 268 -7.42 1.93 20.55
C ALA A 268 -8.94 1.97 20.76
N VAL A 269 -9.65 2.84 20.03
CA VAL A 269 -11.12 2.98 20.15
C VAL A 269 -11.81 1.67 19.81
N GLY A 270 -11.43 1.04 18.69
CA GLY A 270 -12.05 -0.22 18.28
C GLY A 270 -11.78 -1.39 19.23
N ALA A 271 -10.60 -1.44 19.85
CA ALA A 271 -10.26 -2.46 20.84
C ALA A 271 -11.00 -2.23 22.17
N ALA A 272 -11.03 -0.98 22.65
CA ALA A 272 -11.74 -0.55 23.85
C ALA A 272 -13.24 -0.88 23.76
N GLN A 273 -13.87 -0.57 22.63
CA GLN A 273 -15.26 -0.93 22.36
C GLN A 273 -15.50 -2.43 22.36
N THR A 274 -14.64 -3.20 21.68
CA THR A 274 -14.77 -4.66 21.62
C THR A 274 -14.63 -5.30 23.01
N LEU A 275 -13.79 -4.72 23.88
CA LEU A 275 -13.65 -5.16 25.27
C LEU A 275 -14.88 -4.82 26.14
N GLY A 276 -15.73 -3.88 25.71
CA GLY A 276 -16.81 -3.33 26.54
C GLY A 276 -16.31 -2.30 27.56
N HIS A 277 -15.14 -1.70 27.33
CA HIS A 277 -14.53 -0.67 28.16
C HIS A 277 -14.30 0.60 27.30
N PRO A 278 -15.35 1.36 26.94
CA PRO A 278 -15.21 2.56 26.12
C PRO A 278 -14.29 3.58 26.79
N LEU A 279 -13.72 4.46 25.98
CA LEU A 279 -12.80 5.49 26.46
C LEU A 279 -13.48 6.42 27.47
N PRO A 280 -12.84 6.76 28.60
CA PRO A 280 -13.39 7.71 29.56
C PRO A 280 -13.55 9.12 28.97
N ASP A 281 -12.61 9.55 28.11
CA ASP A 281 -12.64 10.85 27.44
C ASP A 281 -12.25 10.73 25.96
N ALA A 282 -13.22 10.99 25.09
CA ALA A 282 -13.05 10.98 23.64
C ALA A 282 -12.61 12.35 23.06
N ALA A 283 -12.69 13.44 23.84
CA ALA A 283 -12.45 14.79 23.34
C ALA A 283 -11.04 14.98 22.73
N PRO A 284 -9.95 14.47 23.32
CA PRO A 284 -8.62 14.57 22.71
C PRO A 284 -8.51 13.82 21.38
N VAL A 285 -9.24 12.71 21.22
CA VAL A 285 -9.28 11.93 19.98
C VAL A 285 -10.01 12.72 18.90
N LEU A 286 -11.17 13.29 19.21
CA LEU A 286 -11.97 14.08 18.27
C LEU A 286 -11.22 15.35 17.84
N ALA A 287 -10.59 16.06 18.77
CA ALA A 287 -9.77 17.23 18.47
C ALA A 287 -8.61 16.89 17.53
N PHE A 288 -7.88 15.80 17.81
CA PHE A 288 -6.79 15.34 16.95
C PHE A 288 -7.27 14.95 15.54
N LEU A 289 -8.39 14.22 15.42
CA LEU A 289 -8.90 13.84 14.09
C LEU A 289 -9.30 15.06 13.26
N LYS A 290 -9.85 16.11 13.90
CA LYS A 290 -10.14 17.39 13.25
C LYS A 290 -8.87 18.07 12.71
N GLU A 291 -7.75 17.98 13.42
CA GLU A 291 -6.45 18.50 12.95
C GLU A 291 -5.84 17.70 11.79
N CYS A 292 -6.31 16.47 11.56
CA CYS A 292 -5.87 15.60 10.47
C CYS A 292 -6.73 15.75 9.19
N GLU A 293 -7.85 16.46 9.26
CA GLU A 293 -8.80 16.63 8.16
C GLU A 293 -8.24 17.61 7.11
N LEU A 294 -8.46 17.30 5.84
CA LEU A 294 -8.03 18.13 4.71
C LEU A 294 -9.19 18.95 4.14
N PRO A 295 -8.95 20.18 3.65
CA PRO A 295 -10.02 21.06 3.15
C PRO A 295 -10.87 20.47 2.01
N GLU A 296 -10.28 19.60 1.18
CA GLU A 296 -10.95 18.91 0.08
C GLU A 296 -11.73 17.65 0.51
N GLY A 297 -11.77 17.35 1.81
CA GLY A 297 -12.36 16.14 2.37
C GLY A 297 -11.36 14.99 2.53
N GLY A 298 -11.64 14.12 3.49
CA GLY A 298 -10.75 13.04 3.88
C GLY A 298 -9.65 13.50 4.85
N PHE A 299 -8.74 12.57 5.17
CA PHE A 299 -7.79 12.71 6.26
C PHE A 299 -6.37 12.32 5.85
N THR A 300 -5.39 12.90 6.53
CA THR A 300 -4.01 12.39 6.60
C THR A 300 -3.78 11.62 7.90
N TYR A 301 -2.60 11.03 8.11
CA TYR A 301 -2.32 10.15 9.25
C TYR A 301 -2.01 10.89 10.55
N ARG A 302 -1.60 12.16 10.46
CA ARG A 302 -1.32 13.08 11.57
C ARG A 302 -1.83 14.47 11.22
N ARG A 303 -1.57 15.46 12.09
CA ARG A 303 -1.80 16.87 11.79
C ARG A 303 -1.24 17.22 10.41
N VAL A 304 -2.00 17.98 9.62
CA VAL A 304 -1.68 18.27 8.21
C VAL A 304 -0.25 18.83 8.04
N GLU A 305 0.22 19.62 9.00
CA GLU A 305 1.55 20.23 8.99
C GLU A 305 2.71 19.25 9.27
N ALA A 306 2.47 18.10 9.92
CA ALA A 306 3.50 17.13 10.34
C ALA A 306 3.26 15.74 9.73
N ALA A 307 2.65 15.70 8.54
CA ALA A 307 2.25 14.46 7.88
C ALA A 307 3.15 14.11 6.69
N GLY A 308 4.48 14.07 6.88
CA GLY A 308 5.42 13.68 5.83
C GLY A 308 5.24 12.22 5.36
N ASP A 309 5.45 11.97 4.07
CA ASP A 309 5.47 10.63 3.49
C ASP A 309 6.71 10.40 2.61
N SER A 310 7.14 9.15 2.51
CA SER A 310 8.39 8.77 1.85
C SER A 310 8.36 9.01 0.34
N LEU A 311 7.19 8.89 -0.31
CA LEU A 311 7.10 9.08 -1.74
C LEU A 311 7.22 10.57 -2.09
N ALA A 312 6.47 11.44 -1.42
CA ALA A 312 6.56 12.89 -1.62
C ALA A 312 7.92 13.44 -1.18
N THR A 313 8.48 12.95 -0.07
CA THR A 313 9.81 13.35 0.41
C THR A 313 10.90 12.96 -0.58
N SER A 314 10.87 11.71 -1.10
CA SER A 314 11.80 11.26 -2.13
C SER A 314 11.64 12.03 -3.44
N ALA A 315 10.40 12.29 -3.86
CA ALA A 315 10.08 13.05 -5.05
C ALA A 315 10.69 14.46 -5.02
N LEU A 316 10.52 15.19 -3.91
CA LEU A 316 11.07 16.53 -3.81
C LEU A 316 12.59 16.54 -3.64
N LEU A 317 13.18 15.51 -3.00
CA LEU A 317 14.64 15.37 -2.96
C LEU A 317 15.23 15.14 -4.36
N LEU A 318 14.55 14.35 -5.21
CA LEU A 318 14.93 14.17 -6.62
C LEU A 318 14.84 15.47 -7.41
N VAL A 319 13.78 16.27 -7.19
CA VAL A 319 13.64 17.59 -7.83
C VAL A 319 14.75 18.54 -7.38
N ASP A 320 15.06 18.58 -6.08
CA ASP A 320 16.17 19.41 -5.58
C ASP A 320 17.51 18.97 -6.18
N ALA A 321 17.77 17.66 -6.27
CA ALA A 321 18.99 17.12 -6.85
C ALA A 321 19.13 17.48 -8.34
N ALA A 322 18.07 17.29 -9.12
CA ALA A 322 18.04 17.64 -10.55
C ALA A 322 18.22 19.14 -10.81
N ALA A 323 17.88 20.00 -9.84
CA ALA A 323 18.10 21.44 -9.89
C ALA A 323 19.51 21.87 -9.40
N GLY A 324 20.40 20.94 -9.05
CA GLY A 324 21.70 21.23 -8.45
C GLY A 324 21.63 21.70 -6.98
N GLY A 325 20.47 21.56 -6.34
CA GLY A 325 20.17 22.00 -4.97
C GLY A 325 20.32 20.92 -3.89
N ALA A 326 21.05 19.83 -4.16
CA ALA A 326 21.20 18.69 -3.24
C ALA A 326 21.85 19.04 -1.89
N ASP A 327 22.66 20.11 -1.85
CA ASP A 327 23.35 20.58 -0.64
C ASP A 327 22.58 21.62 0.18
N THR A 328 21.42 22.06 -0.29
CA THR A 328 20.59 23.01 0.44
C THR A 328 20.15 22.44 1.79
N PRO A 329 19.96 23.27 2.85
CA PRO A 329 19.47 22.80 4.15
C PRO A 329 18.20 21.96 4.03
N ARG A 330 17.33 22.31 3.08
CA ARG A 330 16.06 21.63 2.79
C ARG A 330 16.25 20.22 2.21
N ALA A 331 17.19 20.04 1.28
CA ALA A 331 17.53 18.72 0.75
C ALA A 331 18.15 17.84 1.86
N ARG A 332 18.99 18.41 2.73
CA ARG A 332 19.55 17.69 3.90
C ARG A 332 18.48 17.26 4.89
N GLU A 333 17.46 18.10 5.10
CA GLU A 333 16.32 17.80 5.97
C GLU A 333 15.52 16.59 5.45
N ARG A 334 15.16 16.60 4.16
CA ARG A 334 14.46 15.47 3.53
C ARG A 334 15.27 14.17 3.54
N ALA A 335 16.58 14.25 3.29
CA ALA A 335 17.45 13.09 3.38
C ALA A 335 17.46 12.50 4.80
N ARG A 336 17.55 13.34 5.85
CA ARG A 336 17.45 12.89 7.25
C ARG A 336 16.09 12.25 7.54
N TRP A 337 15.01 12.83 7.02
CA TRP A 337 13.67 12.26 7.15
C TRP A 337 13.60 10.85 6.54
N LEU A 338 14.14 10.63 5.34
CA LEU A 338 14.18 9.31 4.69
C LEU A 338 15.03 8.29 5.47
N HIS A 339 16.15 8.72 6.06
CA HIS A 339 16.92 7.86 6.96
C HIS A 339 16.13 7.48 8.22
N ALA A 340 15.36 8.40 8.81
CA ALA A 340 14.50 8.10 9.95
C ALA A 340 13.33 7.16 9.57
N ALA A 341 12.86 7.24 8.31
CA ALA A 341 11.83 6.37 7.76
C ALA A 341 12.31 4.93 7.50
N HIS A 342 13.63 4.69 7.49
CA HIS A 342 14.21 3.35 7.38
C HIS A 342 14.14 2.60 8.73
N LEU A 343 13.01 1.92 8.94
CA LEU A 343 12.62 1.33 10.23
C LEU A 343 13.60 0.27 10.74
N PRO A 344 14.00 0.28 12.03
CA PRO A 344 14.91 -0.72 12.61
C PRO A 344 14.39 -2.16 12.47
N TYR A 345 13.08 -2.38 12.60
CA TYR A 345 12.49 -3.73 12.74
C TYR A 345 12.06 -4.41 11.43
N GLU A 346 11.73 -3.65 10.38
CA GLU A 346 11.29 -4.25 9.10
C GLU A 346 12.39 -4.21 8.04
N GLY A 347 13.35 -3.29 8.10
CA GLY A 347 14.51 -3.25 7.20
C GLY A 347 14.30 -2.52 5.88
N GLY A 348 13.06 -2.26 5.45
CA GLY A 348 12.76 -1.33 4.34
C GLY A 348 12.45 0.09 4.83
N VAL A 349 11.94 0.93 3.91
CA VAL A 349 11.45 2.29 4.21
C VAL A 349 9.93 2.27 4.33
N MET A 350 9.41 2.83 5.41
CA MET A 350 7.96 3.01 5.60
C MET A 350 7.37 3.95 4.55
N TYR A 351 6.06 3.88 4.27
CA TYR A 351 5.41 4.93 3.47
C TYR A 351 5.13 6.21 4.28
N MET A 352 4.53 6.05 5.46
CA MET A 352 4.30 7.12 6.43
C MET A 352 4.71 6.58 7.80
N PRO A 353 5.20 7.40 8.73
CA PRO A 353 5.48 7.01 10.11
C PRO A 353 4.44 6.08 10.72
N GLY A 354 4.88 4.82 10.89
CA GLY A 354 4.12 3.73 11.46
C GLY A 354 3.36 2.84 10.45
N ARG A 355 3.27 3.18 9.16
CA ARG A 355 3.03 2.13 8.15
C ARG A 355 4.28 1.24 8.09
N GLY A 356 4.10 -0.07 7.97
CA GLY A 356 5.22 -0.99 7.75
C GLY A 356 6.04 -0.60 6.51
N ALA A 357 7.23 -1.16 6.39
CA ALA A 357 8.09 -0.97 5.23
C ALA A 357 7.35 -1.36 3.95
N GLU A 358 7.53 -0.55 2.91
CA GLU A 358 6.86 -0.70 1.63
C GLU A 358 7.88 -0.58 0.48
N ILE A 359 7.71 -1.42 -0.53
CA ILE A 359 8.75 -1.64 -1.55
C ILE A 359 8.94 -0.45 -2.49
N ARG A 360 7.88 0.26 -2.89
CA ARG A 360 8.03 1.48 -3.69
C ARG A 360 8.70 2.60 -2.90
N CYS A 361 8.34 2.78 -1.63
CA CYS A 361 8.95 3.77 -0.74
C CYS A 361 10.43 3.49 -0.56
N THR A 362 10.80 2.21 -0.45
CA THR A 362 12.20 1.79 -0.39
C THR A 362 12.93 2.09 -1.69
N LEU A 363 12.35 1.75 -2.84
CA LEU A 363 12.93 2.07 -4.16
C LEU A 363 13.14 3.58 -4.34
N TRP A 364 12.09 4.37 -4.09
CA TRP A 364 12.14 5.84 -4.24
C TRP A 364 13.15 6.47 -3.30
N ALA A 365 13.24 6.01 -2.04
CA ALA A 365 14.21 6.52 -1.09
C ALA A 365 15.66 6.18 -1.49
N VAL A 366 15.92 4.94 -1.92
CA VAL A 366 17.24 4.52 -2.44
C VAL A 366 17.63 5.38 -3.63
N GLY A 367 16.72 5.54 -4.61
CA GLY A 367 16.97 6.35 -5.80
C GLY A 367 17.19 7.84 -5.48
N ALA A 368 16.38 8.42 -4.60
CA ALA A 368 16.48 9.83 -4.22
C ALA A 368 17.75 10.16 -3.44
N LEU A 369 18.14 9.31 -2.48
CA LEU A 369 19.38 9.49 -1.72
C LEU A 369 20.61 9.36 -2.63
N ALA A 370 20.61 8.39 -3.54
CA ALA A 370 21.68 8.21 -4.52
C ALA A 370 21.81 9.42 -5.47
N ALA A 371 20.69 9.87 -6.05
CA ALA A 371 20.67 11.03 -6.95
C ALA A 371 21.11 12.33 -6.27
N ALA A 372 20.82 12.48 -4.97
CA ALA A 372 21.23 13.63 -4.18
C ALA A 372 22.64 13.49 -3.55
N GLY A 373 23.41 12.43 -3.86
CA GLY A 373 24.73 12.21 -3.29
C GLY A 373 24.75 12.07 -1.76
N ARG A 374 23.65 11.58 -1.16
CA ARG A 374 23.49 11.41 0.29
C ARG A 374 23.96 10.02 0.73
N PRO A 375 24.26 9.82 2.03
CA PRO A 375 24.58 8.50 2.55
C PRO A 375 23.49 7.48 2.18
N ALA A 376 23.91 6.26 1.80
CA ALA A 376 22.99 5.20 1.48
C ALA A 376 22.23 4.69 2.73
N LEU A 377 21.09 4.05 2.49
CA LEU A 377 20.41 3.25 3.52
C LEU A 377 21.19 1.96 3.80
N ASP A 378 20.87 1.28 4.90
CA ASP A 378 21.50 -0.01 5.24
C ASP A 378 21.08 -1.09 4.23
N GLY A 379 21.99 -1.36 3.28
CA GLY A 379 21.75 -2.30 2.20
C GLY A 379 21.64 -3.76 2.64
N ASP A 380 22.29 -4.16 3.74
CA ASP A 380 22.19 -5.53 4.26
C ASP A 380 20.81 -5.76 4.87
N ARG A 381 20.30 -4.78 5.62
CA ARG A 381 18.96 -4.85 6.21
C ARG A 381 17.87 -4.84 5.14
N ILE A 382 18.01 -4.03 4.09
CA ILE A 382 17.10 -4.02 2.95
C ILE A 382 17.13 -5.38 2.21
N ALA A 383 18.32 -5.93 1.93
CA ALA A 383 18.45 -7.22 1.26
C ALA A 383 17.82 -8.37 2.09
N ALA A 384 18.06 -8.39 3.39
CA ALA A 384 17.45 -9.37 4.29
C ALA A 384 15.91 -9.24 4.33
N TRP A 385 15.40 -8.02 4.30
CA TRP A 385 13.96 -7.76 4.22
C TRP A 385 13.35 -8.26 2.89
N LEU A 386 13.96 -7.92 1.75
CA LEU A 386 13.49 -8.39 0.43
C LEU A 386 13.47 -9.92 0.35
N ARG A 387 14.49 -10.61 0.88
CA ARG A 387 14.51 -12.07 0.93
C ARG A 387 13.29 -12.66 1.66
N ARG A 388 12.83 -12.03 2.75
CA ARG A 388 11.63 -12.46 3.50
C ARG A 388 10.32 -12.05 2.84
N LEU A 389 10.37 -11.04 1.96
CA LEU A 389 9.19 -10.49 1.30
C LEU A 389 8.81 -11.28 0.04
N GLN A 390 9.75 -11.99 -0.59
CA GLN A 390 9.50 -12.77 -1.80
C GLN A 390 8.42 -13.84 -1.56
N ASN A 391 7.36 -13.81 -2.36
CA ASN A 391 6.27 -14.77 -2.27
C ASN A 391 6.65 -16.12 -2.88
N ARG A 392 5.86 -17.16 -2.57
CA ARG A 392 6.09 -18.53 -3.08
C ARG A 392 6.00 -18.64 -4.61
N ASP A 393 5.29 -17.72 -5.25
CA ASP A 393 5.22 -17.63 -6.71
C ASP A 393 6.42 -16.91 -7.33
N GLY A 394 7.36 -16.43 -6.52
CA GLY A 394 8.58 -15.75 -6.94
C GLY A 394 8.47 -14.23 -7.06
N GLY A 395 7.26 -13.71 -7.17
CA GLY A 395 7.00 -12.27 -7.21
C GLY A 395 7.00 -11.62 -5.83
N PHE A 396 6.70 -10.33 -5.81
CA PHE A 396 6.61 -9.50 -4.62
C PHE A 396 5.29 -8.75 -4.58
N GLY A 397 4.72 -8.62 -3.39
CA GLY A 397 3.72 -7.60 -3.10
C GLY A 397 4.36 -6.39 -2.43
N TYR A 398 3.59 -5.30 -2.27
CA TYR A 398 4.09 -4.05 -1.71
C TYR A 398 4.65 -4.15 -0.27
N TRP A 399 4.18 -5.12 0.52
CA TRP A 399 4.61 -5.40 1.89
C TRP A 399 4.31 -6.87 2.24
N HIS A 400 4.80 -7.35 3.39
CA HIS A 400 4.75 -8.76 3.76
C HIS A 400 3.32 -9.33 3.77
N GLY A 401 3.14 -10.49 3.14
CA GLY A 401 1.86 -11.18 3.02
C GLY A 401 0.94 -10.68 1.90
N ARG A 402 1.30 -9.60 1.18
CA ARG A 402 0.55 -9.09 0.03
C ARG A 402 0.87 -9.94 -1.22
N ALA A 403 -0.16 -10.31 -1.98
CA ALA A 403 0.01 -11.02 -3.25
C ALA A 403 0.89 -10.25 -4.25
N SER A 404 1.56 -11.01 -5.13
CA SER A 404 2.55 -10.49 -6.07
C SER A 404 1.96 -9.64 -7.19
N ASP A 405 2.68 -8.58 -7.58
CA ASP A 405 2.42 -7.77 -8.77
C ASP A 405 3.72 -7.33 -9.47
N MET A 406 3.62 -6.85 -10.70
CA MET A 406 4.77 -6.45 -11.52
C MET A 406 5.53 -5.26 -10.91
N VAL A 407 4.81 -4.25 -10.41
CA VAL A 407 5.42 -3.03 -9.83
C VAL A 407 6.33 -3.37 -8.65
N ALA A 408 5.82 -4.13 -7.68
CA ALA A 408 6.59 -4.55 -6.51
C ALA A 408 7.72 -5.51 -6.90
N THR A 409 7.47 -6.46 -7.80
CA THR A 409 8.48 -7.44 -8.22
C THR A 409 9.68 -6.77 -8.90
N VAL A 410 9.45 -5.82 -9.80
CA VAL A 410 10.53 -5.09 -10.48
C VAL A 410 11.21 -4.12 -9.53
N SER A 411 10.46 -3.51 -8.61
CA SER A 411 11.04 -2.65 -7.56
C SER A 411 12.03 -3.42 -6.69
N ALA A 412 11.79 -4.69 -6.37
CA ALA A 412 12.75 -5.53 -5.62
C ALA A 412 14.10 -5.65 -6.35
N LEU A 413 14.07 -5.90 -7.66
CA LEU A 413 15.27 -6.01 -8.49
C LEU A 413 16.01 -4.68 -8.60
N GLU A 414 15.27 -3.59 -8.82
CA GLU A 414 15.86 -2.25 -8.96
C GLU A 414 16.44 -1.72 -7.64
N ILE A 415 15.84 -2.06 -6.50
CA ILE A 415 16.44 -1.80 -5.17
C ILE A 415 17.78 -2.52 -5.05
N LEU A 416 17.85 -3.81 -5.37
CA LEU A 416 19.11 -4.56 -5.29
C LEU A 416 20.18 -4.01 -6.24
N ALA A 417 19.79 -3.64 -7.46
CA ALA A 417 20.68 -2.99 -8.42
C ALA A 417 21.21 -1.65 -7.88
N GLY A 418 20.34 -0.82 -7.29
CA GLY A 418 20.73 0.45 -6.65
C GLY A 418 21.64 0.28 -5.43
N LEU A 419 21.57 -0.89 -4.76
CA LEU A 419 22.47 -1.29 -3.68
C LEU A 419 23.75 -2.00 -4.17
N GLY A 420 23.92 -2.17 -5.48
CA GLY A 420 25.07 -2.87 -6.07
C GLY A 420 25.08 -4.38 -5.82
N ARG A 421 23.91 -5.01 -5.59
CA ARG A 421 23.78 -6.44 -5.30
C ARG A 421 23.18 -7.20 -6.46
N ARG A 422 23.62 -8.43 -6.68
CA ARG A 422 23.04 -9.28 -7.74
C ARG A 422 21.77 -9.97 -7.23
N PRO A 423 20.68 -10.01 -8.01
CA PRO A 423 19.43 -10.65 -7.59
C PRO A 423 19.60 -12.08 -7.05
N GLN A 424 20.47 -12.87 -7.70
CA GLN A 424 20.70 -14.29 -7.38
C GLN A 424 21.39 -14.50 -6.03
N GLU A 425 22.02 -13.47 -5.46
CA GLU A 425 22.65 -13.54 -4.13
C GLU A 425 21.63 -13.37 -3.00
N VAL A 426 20.48 -12.77 -3.31
CA VAL A 426 19.47 -12.38 -2.31
C VAL A 426 18.17 -13.14 -2.47
N LEU A 427 17.73 -13.36 -3.70
CA LEU A 427 16.39 -13.82 -4.07
C LEU A 427 16.43 -15.16 -4.81
N ASP A 428 15.31 -15.87 -4.81
CA ASP A 428 15.05 -16.95 -5.77
C ASP A 428 14.76 -16.32 -7.14
N ALA A 429 15.82 -16.07 -7.90
CA ALA A 429 15.74 -15.42 -9.22
C ALA A 429 15.02 -16.29 -10.26
N THR A 430 15.01 -17.61 -10.09
CA THR A 430 14.33 -18.53 -11.01
C THR A 430 12.82 -18.37 -10.88
N ARG A 431 12.29 -18.45 -9.65
CA ARG A 431 10.86 -18.23 -9.42
C ARG A 431 10.43 -16.81 -9.78
N LEU A 432 11.30 -15.82 -9.57
CA LEU A 432 11.02 -14.45 -9.96
C LEU A 432 10.83 -14.34 -11.49
N ALA A 433 11.69 -14.99 -12.28
CA ALA A 433 11.53 -15.08 -13.73
C ALA A 433 10.21 -15.77 -14.11
N ASP A 434 9.84 -16.86 -13.42
CA ASP A 434 8.57 -17.57 -13.64
C ASP A 434 7.37 -16.65 -13.40
N PHE A 435 7.40 -15.82 -12.34
CA PHE A 435 6.34 -14.84 -12.08
C PHE A 435 6.23 -13.79 -13.21
N VAL A 436 7.37 -13.25 -13.67
CA VAL A 436 7.40 -12.26 -14.74
C VAL A 436 6.84 -12.85 -16.04
N GLU A 437 7.21 -14.09 -16.38
CA GLU A 437 6.68 -14.79 -17.55
C GLU A 437 5.19 -15.12 -17.39
N ALA A 438 4.71 -15.47 -16.19
CA ALA A 438 3.29 -15.68 -15.92
C ALA A 438 2.44 -14.42 -16.13
N CYS A 439 3.05 -13.23 -16.05
CA CYS A 439 2.40 -11.96 -16.36
C CYS A 439 2.36 -11.64 -17.87
N ARG A 440 2.96 -12.48 -18.73
CA ARG A 440 2.98 -12.26 -20.17
C ARG A 440 1.59 -12.45 -20.77
N GLY A 441 1.20 -11.52 -21.65
CA GLY A 441 -0.04 -11.57 -22.40
C GLY A 441 0.19 -11.30 -23.89
N ALA A 442 -0.90 -11.13 -24.63
CA ALA A 442 -0.82 -10.84 -26.06
C ALA A 442 -0.15 -9.48 -26.33
N GLY A 443 1.09 -9.52 -26.83
CA GLY A 443 1.84 -8.33 -27.24
C GLY A 443 2.40 -7.49 -26.10
N GLY A 444 2.59 -8.03 -24.90
CA GLY A 444 3.21 -7.32 -23.77
C GLY A 444 3.04 -8.06 -22.45
N TYR A 445 3.18 -7.35 -21.34
CA TYR A 445 2.99 -7.89 -19.98
C TYR A 445 1.91 -7.12 -19.24
N GLY A 446 1.11 -7.85 -18.46
CA GLY A 446 0.13 -7.32 -17.51
C GLY A 446 0.74 -7.10 -16.13
N GLN A 447 -0.01 -6.42 -15.26
CA GLN A 447 0.42 -6.15 -13.87
C GLN A 447 0.44 -7.40 -12.98
N VAL A 448 -0.40 -8.38 -13.30
CA VAL A 448 -0.54 -9.67 -12.63
C VAL A 448 -0.83 -10.74 -13.68
N PRO A 449 -0.68 -12.04 -13.37
CA PRO A 449 -0.99 -13.11 -14.32
C PRO A 449 -2.42 -13.02 -14.87
N GLY A 450 -2.54 -13.11 -16.20
CA GLY A 450 -3.82 -13.02 -16.91
C GLY A 450 -4.39 -11.60 -17.06
N ALA A 451 -3.76 -10.57 -16.51
CA ALA A 451 -4.18 -9.19 -16.74
C ALA A 451 -3.83 -8.71 -18.15
N ALA A 452 -4.61 -7.76 -18.67
CA ALA A 452 -4.33 -7.15 -19.97
C ALA A 452 -2.98 -6.42 -19.96
N PRO A 453 -2.19 -6.51 -21.05
CA PRO A 453 -0.91 -5.82 -21.12
C PRO A 453 -1.02 -4.30 -21.07
N THR A 454 -0.12 -3.67 -20.31
CA THR A 454 0.02 -2.19 -20.25
C THR A 454 1.44 -1.76 -20.61
N CYS A 455 1.62 -0.51 -21.01
CA CYS A 455 2.93 0.06 -21.30
C CYS A 455 3.87 -0.05 -20.09
N ALA A 456 3.38 0.37 -18.91
CA ALA A 456 4.15 0.34 -17.67
C ALA A 456 4.57 -1.09 -17.27
N ALA A 457 3.63 -2.04 -17.22
CA ALA A 457 3.94 -3.43 -16.88
C ALA A 457 4.90 -4.08 -17.89
N THR A 458 4.72 -3.80 -19.18
CA THR A 458 5.62 -4.29 -20.24
C THR A 458 7.02 -3.73 -20.06
N ALA A 459 7.14 -2.41 -19.88
CA ALA A 459 8.42 -1.75 -19.66
C ALA A 459 9.14 -2.27 -18.42
N GLN A 460 8.42 -2.47 -17.31
CA GLN A 460 8.92 -3.04 -16.05
C GLN A 460 9.40 -4.48 -16.23
N ALA A 461 8.57 -5.35 -16.83
CA ALA A 461 8.93 -6.75 -17.08
C ALA A 461 10.23 -6.87 -17.90
N LEU A 462 10.41 -6.01 -18.91
CA LEU A 462 11.62 -6.00 -19.73
C LEU A 462 12.86 -5.57 -18.94
N ARG A 463 12.74 -4.62 -18.01
CA ARG A 463 13.84 -4.28 -17.08
C ARG A 463 14.11 -5.42 -16.10
N ALA A 464 13.08 -6.12 -15.63
CA ALA A 464 13.26 -7.31 -14.80
C ALA A 464 14.07 -8.39 -15.54
N ARG A 465 13.70 -8.72 -16.78
CA ARG A 465 14.46 -9.67 -17.62
C ARG A 465 15.91 -9.25 -17.82
N HIS A 466 16.16 -7.96 -18.08
CA HIS A 466 17.52 -7.41 -18.16
C HIS A 466 18.32 -7.62 -16.86
N LEU A 467 17.72 -7.30 -15.70
CA LEU A 467 18.36 -7.46 -14.39
C LEU A 467 18.57 -8.93 -13.99
N LEU A 468 17.78 -9.85 -14.56
CA LEU A 468 17.94 -11.29 -14.41
C LEU A 468 18.97 -11.91 -15.36
N GLY A 469 19.54 -11.12 -16.28
CA GLY A 469 20.62 -11.54 -17.19
C GLY A 469 20.18 -11.76 -18.65
N GLU A 470 18.90 -11.62 -18.98
CA GLU A 470 18.35 -11.87 -20.31
C GLU A 470 18.39 -10.61 -21.20
N ARG A 471 19.56 -9.98 -21.29
CA ARG A 471 19.71 -8.62 -21.84
C ARG A 471 19.29 -8.51 -23.31
N ASP A 472 19.75 -9.42 -24.15
CA ASP A 472 19.48 -9.37 -25.61
C ASP A 472 18.01 -9.62 -25.92
N GLU A 473 17.39 -10.57 -25.21
CA GLU A 473 15.97 -10.84 -25.34
C GLU A 473 15.12 -9.67 -24.85
N ALA A 474 15.45 -9.08 -23.69
CA ALA A 474 14.78 -7.88 -23.20
C ALA A 474 14.88 -6.73 -24.21
N ARG A 475 16.06 -6.51 -24.81
CA ARG A 475 16.28 -5.47 -25.82
C ARG A 475 15.45 -5.70 -27.08
N ARG A 476 15.45 -6.93 -27.61
CA ARG A 476 14.65 -7.32 -28.78
C ARG A 476 13.16 -7.10 -28.52
N LEU A 477 12.65 -7.64 -27.41
CA LEU A 477 11.24 -7.51 -27.04
C LEU A 477 10.84 -6.04 -26.84
N ALA A 478 11.69 -5.22 -26.19
CA ALA A 478 11.45 -3.81 -26.02
C ALA A 478 11.34 -3.04 -27.34
N ALA A 479 12.21 -3.35 -28.31
CA ALA A 479 12.19 -2.77 -29.65
C ALA A 479 10.90 -3.13 -30.40
N ASP A 480 10.38 -4.34 -30.21
CA ASP A 480 9.16 -4.81 -30.89
C ASP A 480 7.88 -4.31 -30.21
N THR A 481 7.83 -4.29 -28.88
CA THR A 481 6.57 -4.07 -28.15
C THR A 481 6.32 -2.61 -27.77
N LEU A 482 7.34 -1.88 -27.29
CA LEU A 482 7.16 -0.52 -26.78
C LEU A 482 6.65 0.48 -27.83
N PRO A 483 7.07 0.43 -29.12
CA PRO A 483 6.51 1.32 -30.14
C PRO A 483 4.99 1.22 -30.29
N GLY A 484 4.40 0.07 -29.96
CA GLY A 484 2.95 -0.12 -29.97
C GLY A 484 2.17 0.69 -28.93
N TYR A 485 2.86 1.32 -27.99
CA TYR A 485 2.30 2.23 -26.97
C TYR A 485 2.63 3.70 -27.24
N ALA A 486 3.41 4.00 -28.27
CA ALA A 486 3.80 5.37 -28.59
C ALA A 486 2.59 6.19 -29.10
N SER A 487 2.54 7.46 -28.70
CA SER A 487 1.47 8.38 -29.06
C SER A 487 1.91 9.36 -30.14
N ARG A 488 0.99 9.71 -31.04
CA ARG A 488 1.21 10.83 -31.99
C ARG A 488 1.29 12.20 -31.31
N LEU A 489 0.85 12.29 -30.05
CA LEU A 489 0.89 13.52 -29.26
C LEU A 489 2.20 13.69 -28.48
N GLY A 490 3.14 12.75 -28.58
CA GLY A 490 4.30 12.69 -27.71
C GLY A 490 4.18 11.60 -26.64
N GLY A 491 5.29 10.91 -26.37
CA GLY A 491 5.43 9.93 -25.30
C GLY A 491 4.56 8.68 -25.48
N TYR A 492 4.10 8.10 -24.37
CA TYR A 492 3.49 6.77 -24.35
C TYR A 492 2.15 6.76 -23.62
N THR A 493 1.25 5.88 -24.07
CA THR A 493 -0.09 5.66 -23.50
C THR A 493 -0.12 4.41 -22.63
N ALA A 494 -0.97 4.38 -21.60
CA ALA A 494 -1.12 3.20 -20.72
C ALA A 494 -1.46 1.90 -21.46
N GLY A 495 -2.36 1.96 -22.44
CA GLY A 495 -2.66 0.87 -23.39
C GLY A 495 -2.18 1.21 -24.80
N ARG A 496 -2.48 0.38 -25.81
CA ARG A 496 -2.10 0.65 -27.23
C ARG A 496 -2.87 1.79 -27.89
N ARG A 497 -3.87 2.32 -27.19
CA ARG A 497 -4.71 3.46 -27.57
C ARG A 497 -4.95 4.29 -26.34
N GLY A 498 -5.18 5.59 -26.52
CA GLY A 498 -5.53 6.49 -25.42
C GLY A 498 -4.76 7.80 -25.51
N VAL A 499 -4.79 8.55 -24.40
CA VAL A 499 -4.04 9.79 -24.22
C VAL A 499 -2.72 9.43 -23.53
N PRO A 500 -1.58 9.99 -23.97
CA PRO A 500 -0.30 9.71 -23.33
C PRO A 500 -0.30 10.26 -21.92
N ASP A 501 0.43 9.58 -21.05
CA ASP A 501 0.52 9.92 -19.63
C ASP A 501 1.97 9.86 -19.14
N LEU A 502 2.22 10.55 -18.04
CA LEU A 502 3.55 10.73 -17.49
C LEU A 502 4.14 9.42 -16.96
N VAL A 503 3.32 8.52 -16.39
CA VAL A 503 3.79 7.24 -15.85
C VAL A 503 4.23 6.32 -16.96
N SER A 504 3.37 6.10 -17.96
CA SER A 504 3.66 5.26 -19.12
C SER A 504 4.88 5.76 -19.88
N THR A 505 4.99 7.07 -20.05
CA THR A 505 6.14 7.70 -20.70
C THR A 505 7.42 7.50 -19.90
N TYR A 506 7.39 7.75 -18.59
CA TYR A 506 8.54 7.54 -17.72
C TYR A 506 9.05 6.10 -17.78
N GLN A 507 8.14 5.13 -17.64
CA GLN A 507 8.49 3.72 -17.67
C GLN A 507 9.10 3.31 -19.02
N ALA A 508 8.51 3.74 -20.13
CA ALA A 508 9.02 3.41 -21.46
C ALA A 508 10.39 4.06 -21.74
N VAL A 509 10.57 5.34 -21.40
CA VAL A 509 11.85 6.04 -21.60
C VAL A 509 12.94 5.44 -20.72
N LEU A 510 12.66 5.19 -19.44
CA LEU A 510 13.58 4.51 -18.52
C LEU A 510 14.00 3.15 -19.07
N THR A 511 13.06 2.32 -19.52
CA THR A 511 13.38 1.01 -20.11
C THR A 511 14.23 1.14 -21.37
N ARG A 512 13.96 2.13 -22.22
CA ARG A 512 14.77 2.36 -23.41
C ARG A 512 16.19 2.79 -23.06
N GLN A 513 16.37 3.68 -22.07
CA GLN A 513 17.70 4.06 -21.59
C GLN A 513 18.46 2.86 -21.01
N VAL A 514 17.82 2.08 -20.13
CA VAL A 514 18.42 0.88 -19.51
C VAL A 514 18.82 -0.19 -20.54
N LEU A 515 18.06 -0.31 -21.63
CA LEU A 515 18.32 -1.28 -22.71
C LEU A 515 19.12 -0.69 -23.88
N GLU A 516 19.66 0.52 -23.74
CA GLU A 516 20.44 1.21 -24.77
C GLU A 516 19.69 1.30 -26.12
N LEU A 517 18.39 1.59 -26.05
CA LEU A 517 17.53 1.83 -27.21
C LEU A 517 17.35 3.33 -27.44
N PRO A 518 17.23 3.79 -28.71
CA PRO A 518 17.07 5.21 -29.00
C PRO A 518 15.84 5.82 -28.34
N VAL A 519 15.96 7.01 -27.76
CA VAL A 519 14.84 7.80 -27.22
C VAL A 519 14.60 9.00 -28.14
N ASP A 520 13.36 9.20 -28.58
CA ASP A 520 12.97 10.39 -29.35
C ASP A 520 12.77 11.57 -28.40
N THR A 521 13.82 12.37 -28.22
CA THR A 521 13.81 13.53 -27.32
C THR A 521 12.91 14.66 -27.80
N ALA A 522 12.71 14.79 -29.12
CA ALA A 522 11.81 15.80 -29.68
C ALA A 522 10.34 15.42 -29.41
N ASP A 523 10.00 14.14 -29.53
CA ASP A 523 8.68 13.62 -29.17
C ASP A 523 8.39 13.71 -27.68
N LEU A 524 9.39 13.40 -26.85
CA LEU A 524 9.29 13.57 -25.39
C LEU A 524 9.06 15.04 -25.01
N GLY A 525 9.83 15.98 -25.57
CA GLY A 525 9.67 17.41 -25.31
C GLY A 525 8.26 17.92 -25.62
N ARG A 526 7.69 17.48 -26.75
CA ARG A 526 6.30 17.81 -27.12
C ARG A 526 5.28 17.38 -26.06
N LEU A 527 5.45 16.20 -25.45
CA LEU A 527 4.57 15.78 -24.37
C LEU A 527 4.79 16.64 -23.13
N LEU A 528 6.04 16.79 -22.69
CA LEU A 528 6.40 17.50 -21.46
C LEU A 528 5.89 18.94 -21.45
N ASP A 529 5.99 19.65 -22.58
CA ASP A 529 5.43 21.00 -22.73
C ASP A 529 3.92 21.05 -22.46
N ARG A 530 3.18 20.02 -22.91
CA ARG A 530 1.73 19.90 -22.68
C ARG A 530 1.37 19.51 -21.25
N LEU A 531 2.32 18.94 -20.50
CA LEU A 531 2.12 18.51 -19.12
C LEU A 531 2.42 19.62 -18.11
N ARG A 532 2.72 20.85 -18.53
CA ARG A 532 3.01 21.99 -17.63
C ARG A 532 1.86 22.99 -17.62
N PRO A 533 0.73 22.70 -16.95
CA PRO A 533 -0.44 23.58 -16.97
C PRO A 533 -0.18 24.97 -16.39
N ASP A 534 0.72 25.08 -15.39
CA ASP A 534 0.96 26.31 -14.62
C ASP A 534 2.45 26.72 -14.56
N GLY A 535 3.31 26.11 -15.39
CA GLY A 535 4.76 26.40 -15.42
C GLY A 535 5.60 25.87 -14.23
N GLU A 536 5.02 25.70 -13.03
CA GLU A 536 5.75 25.33 -11.80
C GLU A 536 5.80 23.82 -11.50
N GLY A 537 5.06 22.98 -12.23
CA GLY A 537 5.05 21.53 -12.02
C GLY A 537 4.40 20.76 -13.18
N TYR A 538 4.35 19.44 -13.04
CA TYR A 538 3.83 18.55 -14.08
C TYR A 538 2.47 17.95 -13.72
N ALA A 539 1.58 17.82 -14.71
CA ALA A 539 0.34 17.06 -14.66
C ALA A 539 0.58 15.59 -15.05
N TRP A 540 -0.32 14.69 -14.63
CA TRP A 540 -0.24 13.26 -14.99
C TRP A 540 -0.57 12.98 -16.46
N SER A 541 -1.40 13.82 -17.08
CA SER A 541 -1.78 13.71 -18.50
C SER A 541 -2.10 15.08 -19.08
N PRO A 542 -2.12 15.25 -20.41
CA PRO A 542 -2.50 16.50 -21.07
C PRO A 542 -3.93 16.96 -20.80
N LEU A 543 -4.79 16.08 -20.27
CA LEU A 543 -6.15 16.44 -19.85
C LEU A 543 -6.19 17.08 -18.45
N GLY A 544 -5.10 16.94 -17.68
CA GLY A 544 -4.96 17.51 -16.35
C GLY A 544 -4.81 19.03 -16.40
N ARG A 545 -5.70 19.75 -15.74
CA ARG A 545 -5.67 21.22 -15.64
C ARG A 545 -4.86 21.75 -14.45
N ARG A 546 -4.23 20.87 -13.68
CA ARG A 546 -3.47 21.18 -12.46
C ARG A 546 -2.27 20.24 -12.35
N SER A 547 -1.25 20.65 -11.61
CA SER A 547 -0.15 19.76 -11.23
C SER A 547 -0.65 18.47 -10.56
N GLY A 548 0.00 17.35 -10.88
CA GLY A 548 -0.22 16.04 -10.27
C GLY A 548 0.46 15.86 -8.91
N GLY A 549 1.07 16.92 -8.35
CA GLY A 549 1.75 16.90 -7.05
C GLY A 549 3.23 16.52 -7.14
N PRO A 550 3.88 16.24 -5.99
CA PRO A 550 5.32 15.98 -5.92
C PRO A 550 5.80 14.88 -6.86
N LEU A 551 5.05 13.77 -6.96
CA LEU A 551 5.45 12.61 -7.77
C LEU A 551 5.44 12.93 -9.27
N ALA A 552 4.36 13.55 -9.76
CA ALA A 552 4.30 13.97 -11.15
C ALA A 552 5.42 14.96 -11.47
N THR A 553 5.65 15.94 -10.59
CA THR A 553 6.73 16.90 -10.79
C THR A 553 8.10 16.23 -10.82
N ALA A 554 8.38 15.25 -9.94
CA ALA A 554 9.64 14.52 -9.98
C ALA A 554 9.84 13.76 -11.29
N LEU A 555 8.83 13.01 -11.76
CA LEU A 555 8.95 12.27 -13.03
C LEU A 555 9.18 13.20 -14.23
N GLY A 556 8.42 14.30 -14.31
CA GLY A 556 8.56 15.27 -15.39
C GLY A 556 9.89 16.01 -15.35
N THR A 557 10.37 16.39 -14.16
CA THR A 557 11.69 17.01 -14.00
C THR A 557 12.81 16.08 -14.44
N LEU A 558 12.77 14.81 -14.04
CA LEU A 558 13.76 13.82 -14.45
C LEU A 558 13.72 13.54 -15.96
N LEU A 559 12.52 13.43 -16.56
CA LEU A 559 12.37 13.27 -18.02
C LEU A 559 12.89 14.46 -18.83
N ASN A 560 12.80 15.66 -18.27
CA ASN A 560 13.30 16.89 -18.89
C ASN A 560 14.81 17.12 -18.62
N GLY A 561 15.41 16.33 -17.73
CA GLY A 561 16.81 16.45 -17.35
C GLY A 561 17.76 15.77 -18.34
N PRO A 562 19.04 16.14 -18.34
CA PRO A 562 20.07 15.50 -19.17
C PRO A 562 20.59 14.18 -18.56
N ASP A 563 20.36 13.97 -17.26
CA ASP A 563 20.89 12.83 -16.52
C ASP A 563 20.11 11.53 -16.81
N PRO A 564 20.74 10.36 -16.63
CA PRO A 564 20.05 9.08 -16.69
C PRO A 564 18.86 9.04 -15.71
N LEU A 565 17.75 8.45 -16.15
CA LEU A 565 16.57 8.34 -15.30
C LEU A 565 16.83 7.43 -14.10
N VAL A 566 16.36 7.88 -12.93
CA VAL A 566 16.36 7.09 -11.70
C VAL A 566 15.30 5.98 -11.82
N PRO A 567 15.60 4.72 -11.44
CA PRO A 567 14.57 3.68 -11.44
C PRO A 567 13.48 3.96 -10.40
N LEU A 568 12.29 4.35 -10.88
CA LEU A 568 11.11 4.62 -10.07
C LEU A 568 9.92 3.86 -10.64
N ASN A 569 9.14 3.20 -9.78
CA ASN A 569 7.90 2.52 -10.18
C ASN A 569 6.70 3.08 -9.43
N LEU A 570 5.55 3.13 -10.13
CA LEU A 570 4.26 3.59 -9.61
C LEU A 570 3.17 2.60 -9.92
#